data_AF-A0A3D5DH49-F1
#
_entry.id   AF-A0A3D5DH49-F1
#
_cell.length_a   1.000
_cell.length_b   1.000
_cell.length_c   1.000
_cell.angle_alpha   90.00
_cell.angle_beta   90.00
_cell.angle_gamma   90.00
#
_symmetry.space_group_name_H-M   'P 1'
#
loop_
_entity.id
_entity.type
_entity.pdbx_description
1 polymer ?
#
loop_
_entity_poly.entity_id
_entity_poly.type
_entity_poly.pdbx_seq_one_letter_code
_entity_poly.pdbx_strand_id
1 'polypeptide(L)' 'MYLSDVYTTAVNLAGLPAISIPVGFAEGLPVGMQLIGNYFDEAKLLQIAHQYQGITDWHQLLPPMQSTID' A
#
# COMPACT_ATOMS: atom_id res chain seq x y z
N MET A 1 -15.93 -3.68 6.79
CA MET A 1 -15.20 -3.90 8.06
C MET A 1 -14.60 -5.30 8.12
N TYR A 2 -15.37 -6.39 8.03
CA TYR A 2 -14.77 -7.73 8.10
C TYR A 2 -13.88 -8.10 6.91
N LEU A 3 -14.26 -7.76 5.67
CA LEU A 3 -13.46 -8.09 4.48
C LEU A 3 -12.31 -7.11 4.22
N SER A 4 -12.45 -5.85 4.67
CA SER A 4 -11.48 -4.78 4.41
C SER A 4 -10.16 -5.01 5.13
N ASP A 5 -10.20 -5.63 6.31
CA ASP A 5 -9.05 -5.71 7.22
C ASP A 5 -8.45 -7.13 7.24
N VAL A 6 -8.97 -8.06 6.44
CA VAL A 6 -8.55 -9.47 6.40
C VAL A 6 -7.05 -9.59 6.14
N TYR A 7 -6.54 -8.75 5.23
CA TYR A 7 -5.14 -8.80 4.82
C TYR A 7 -4.22 -8.01 5.75
N THR A 8 -4.72 -7.07 6.55
CA THR A 8 -3.91 -6.20 7.42
C THR A 8 -3.86 -6.72 8.87
N THR A 9 -4.94 -7.31 9.38
CA THR A 9 -5.08 -7.68 10.80
C THR A 9 -4.06 -8.73 11.25
N ALA A 10 -3.73 -9.71 10.39
CA ALA A 10 -2.80 -10.79 10.74
C ALA A 10 -1.40 -10.25 11.09
N VAL A 11 -0.96 -9.18 10.43
CA VAL A 11 0.33 -8.54 10.66
C VAL A 11 0.40 -7.89 12.03
N ASN A 12 -0.67 -7.19 12.43
CA ASN A 12 -0.75 -6.55 13.74
C ASN A 12 -0.66 -7.60 14.86
N LEU A 13 -1.36 -8.73 14.70
CA LEU A 13 -1.34 -9.83 15.66
C LEU A 13 0.02 -10.53 15.74
N ALA A 14 0.73 -10.63 14.61
CA ALA A 14 2.06 -11.23 14.56
C ALA A 14 3.18 -10.30 15.07
N GLY A 15 2.90 -9.00 15.20
CA GLY A 15 3.90 -7.98 15.58
C GLY A 15 4.97 -7.76 14.51
N LEU A 16 4.65 -8.04 13.24
CA LEU A 16 5.58 -7.87 12.12
C LEU A 16 5.48 -6.47 11.53
N PRO A 17 6.58 -5.89 11.02
CA PRO A 17 6.51 -4.65 10.28
C PRO A 17 5.86 -4.87 8.91
N ALA A 18 5.04 -3.92 8.47
CA ALA A 18 4.48 -3.91 7.12
C ALA A 18 4.33 -2.48 6.58
N ILE A 19 4.29 -2.38 5.26
CA ILE A 19 4.06 -1.13 4.53
C ILE A 19 3.06 -1.38 3.39
N SER A 20 2.20 -0.40 3.13
CA SER A 20 1.33 -0.37 1.95
C SER A 20 1.87 0.66 0.96
N ILE A 21 2.06 0.28 -0.29
CA ILE A 21 2.55 1.16 -1.37
C ILE A 21 1.58 1.16 -2.56
N PRO A 22 1.43 2.28 -3.29
CA PRO A 22 0.56 2.33 -4.47
C PRO A 22 1.14 1.50 -5.61
N VAL A 23 0.29 0.70 -6.28
CA VAL A 23 0.70 -0.19 -7.39
C VAL A 23 -0.11 0.01 -8.66
N GLY A 24 -1.01 0.98 -8.68
CA GLY A 24 -1.78 1.37 -9.85
C GLY A 24 -3.25 1.61 -9.55
N PHE A 25 -4.07 1.43 -10.58
CA PHE A 25 -5.51 1.64 -10.54
C PHE A 25 -6.23 0.42 -11.09
N ALA A 26 -7.34 0.06 -10.46
CA ALA A 26 -8.30 -0.92 -10.96
C ALA A 26 -9.69 -0.26 -10.94
N GLU A 27 -10.41 -0.34 -12.05
CA GLU A 27 -11.75 0.26 -12.19
C GLU A 27 -11.79 1.77 -11.84
N GLY A 28 -10.69 2.48 -12.12
CA GLY A 28 -10.55 3.91 -11.82
C GLY A 28 -10.27 4.24 -10.34
N LEU A 29 -10.12 3.23 -9.49
CA LEU A 29 -9.79 3.38 -8.06
C LEU A 29 -8.33 3.01 -7.78
N PRO A 30 -7.65 3.70 -6.85
CA PRO A 30 -6.26 3.39 -6.51
C PRO A 30 -6.16 2.03 -5.79
N VAL A 31 -5.14 1.27 -6.14
CA VAL A 31 -4.83 -0.04 -5.55
C VAL A 31 -3.48 0.02 -4.85
N GLY A 32 -3.43 -0.52 -3.63
CA GLY A 32 -2.21 -0.67 -2.84
C GLY A 32 -1.74 -2.13 -2.76
N MET A 33 -0.44 -2.32 -2.58
CA MET A 33 0.18 -3.61 -2.28
C MET A 33 0.79 -3.58 -0.89
N GLN A 34 0.50 -4.61 -0.09
CA GLN A 34 1.07 -4.76 1.24
C GLN A 34 2.34 -5.63 1.19
N LEU A 35 3.44 -5.09 1.72
CA LEU A 35 4.69 -5.80 1.94
C LEU A 35 4.85 -6.05 3.45
N ILE A 36 5.23 -7.27 3.82
CA ILE A 36 5.43 -7.68 5.21
C ILE A 36 6.89 -8.11 5.36
N GLY A 37 7.57 -7.54 6.35
CA GLY A 37 8.96 -7.85 6.67
C GLY A 37 9.05 -8.79 7.86
N ASN A 38 10.26 -9.28 8.14
CA ASN A 38 10.53 -9.99 9.38
C ASN A 38 10.69 -8.98 10.54
N TYR A 39 10.78 -9.47 11.78
CA TYR A 39 11.06 -8.62 12.94
C TYR A 39 12.29 -7.74 12.71
N PHE A 40 12.13 -6.44 12.95
CA PHE A 40 13.19 -5.42 12.84
C PHE A 40 13.78 -5.20 11.43
N ASP A 41 13.08 -5.62 10.37
CA ASP A 41 13.49 -5.46 8.97
C ASP A 41 12.89 -4.18 8.29
N GLU A 42 12.51 -3.15 9.05
CA GLU A 42 11.88 -1.94 8.51
C GLU A 42 12.75 -1.24 7.47
N ALA A 43 14.07 -1.20 7.68
CA ALA A 43 15.01 -0.60 6.75
C ALA A 43 14.97 -1.29 5.38
N LYS A 44 14.87 -2.62 5.36
CA LYS A 44 14.76 -3.41 4.13
C LYS A 44 13.41 -3.19 3.45
N LEU A 45 12.32 -3.16 4.23
CA LEU A 45 10.98 -2.85 3.70
C LEU A 45 10.94 -1.47 3.03
N LEU A 46 11.49 -0.45 3.69
CA LEU A 46 11.57 0.91 3.14
C LEU A 46 12.46 0.98 1.91
N GLN A 47 13.58 0.24 1.88
CA GLN A 47 14.44 0.18 0.70
C GLN A 47 13.71 -0.45 -0.51
N ILE A 48 12.97 -1.54 -0.30
CA ILE A 48 12.15 -2.16 -1.35
C ILE A 48 11.09 -1.19 -1.86
N ALA A 49 10.36 -0.53 -0.95
CA ALA A 49 9.35 0.46 -1.29
C ALA A 49 9.95 1.63 -2.09
N HIS A 50 11.10 2.15 -1.67
CA HIS A 50 11.80 3.24 -2.35
C HIS A 50 12.27 2.84 -3.76
N GLN A 51 12.86 1.64 -3.91
CA GLN A 51 13.28 1.14 -5.22
C GLN A 51 12.08 0.93 -6.16
N TYR A 52 10.98 0.39 -5.64
CA TYR A 52 9.74 0.22 -6.41
C TYR A 52 9.16 1.57 -6.85
N GLN A 53 9.15 2.56 -5.94
CA GLN A 53 8.75 3.92 -6.25
C GLN A 53 9.67 4.58 -7.29
N GLY A 54 10.98 4.28 -7.28
CA GLY A 54 11.92 4.83 -8.26
C GLY A 54 11.73 4.31 -9.69
N ILE A 55 11.02 3.20 -9.86
CA ILE A 55 10.73 2.59 -11.19
C ILE A 55 9.25 2.67 -11.58
N THR A 56 8.42 3.35 -10.77
CA THR A 56 6.98 3.51 -11.02
C THR A 56 6.49 4.90 -10.64
N ASP A 57 5.51 5.43 -11.37
CA ASP A 57 4.97 6.78 -11.12
C ASP A 57 3.64 6.79 -10.36
N TRP A 58 3.19 5.64 -9.84
CA TRP A 58 1.89 5.53 -9.16
C TRP A 58 1.72 6.52 -8.00
N HIS A 59 2.82 6.82 -7.31
CA HIS A 59 2.87 7.77 -6.20
C HIS A 59 2.67 9.24 -6.61
N GLN A 60 2.73 9.55 -7.91
CA GLN A 60 2.52 10.89 -8.46
C GLN A 60 1.10 11.07 -9.03
N LEU A 61 0.34 9.97 -9.20
CA LEU A 61 -0.99 10.00 -9.78
C LEU A 61 -2.03 10.29 -8.69
N LEU A 62 -2.74 11.39 -8.86
CA LEU A 62 -3.91 11.72 -8.05
C LEU A 62 -5.17 11.16 -8.72
N PRO A 63 -6.08 10.53 -7.96
CA PRO A 63 -7.38 10.18 -8.51
C PRO A 63 -8.09 11.45 -8.99
N PRO A 64 -8.88 11.39 -10.07
CA PRO A 64 -9.69 12.52 -10.51
C PRO A 64 -10.60 12.95 -9.35
N MET A 65 -10.65 14.25 -9.06
CA MET A 65 -11.60 14.78 -8.09
C MET A 65 -13.00 14.41 -8.58
N GLN A 66 -13.73 13.58 -7.80
CA GLN A 66 -15.16 13.38 -8.03
C GLN A 66 -15.80 14.76 -7.90
N SER A 67 -16.35 15.29 -9.00
CA SER A 67 -17.19 16.48 -8.95
C SER A 67 -18.30 16.21 -7.95
N THR A 68 -18.38 17.06 -6.92
CA THR A 68 -19.40 17.03 -5.88
C THR A 68 -20.77 16.88 -6.52
N ILE A 69 -21.41 15.74 -6.26
CA ILE A 69 -22.86 15.47 -6.20
C ILE A 69 -23.72 16.41 -7.07
N ASP A 70 -24.19 15.88 -8.21
CA ASP A 70 -25.55 16.19 -8.68
C ASP A 70 -26.56 15.33 -7.89
#